data_AF-A0A507ZTV2-F1
#
_entry.id   AF-A0A507ZTV2-F1
#
_cell.length_a   1.000
_cell.length_b   1.000
_cell.length_c   1.000
_cell.angle_alpha   90.00
_cell.angle_beta   90.00
_cell.angle_gamma   90.00
#
_symmetry.space_group_name_H-M   'P 1'
#
loop_
_entity.id
_entity.type
_entity.pdbx_description
1 polymer ?
#
loop_
_entity_poly.entity_id
_entity_poly.type
_entity_poly.pdbx_seq_one_letter_code
_entity_poly.pdbx_strand_id
1 'polypeptide(L)'
;MPLTIGLTGMDPNTESGLTDAINAANDRIGRAWKLLPESQADYVVVDMDSMYGPMSWLRLHATGKQVIGLTTAPRTQTDYRLERPFDAHSVS
;
A
#
# COMPACT_ATOMS: atom_id res chain seq x y z
N MET A 1 -19.09 -1.20 3.64
CA MET A 1 -18.35 0.09 3.67
C MET A 1 -17.14 -0.07 2.76
N PRO A 2 -16.70 0.97 2.04
CA PRO A 2 -15.50 0.87 1.21
C PRO A 2 -14.26 0.65 2.10
N LEU A 3 -13.34 -0.19 1.65
CA LEU A 3 -12.06 -0.39 2.35
C LEU A 3 -11.22 0.88 2.24
N THR A 4 -10.53 1.25 3.30
CA THR A 4 -9.68 2.45 3.29
C THR A 4 -8.22 2.07 3.14
N ILE A 5 -7.55 2.71 2.18
CA ILE A 5 -6.16 2.44 1.82
C ILE A 5 -5.34 3.71 2.03
N GLY A 6 -4.22 3.60 2.73
CA GLY A 6 -3.21 4.66 2.87
C GLY A 6 -1.88 4.23 2.28
N LEU A 7 -1.04 5.19 1.95
CA LEU A 7 0.29 4.96 1.37
C LEU A 7 1.34 5.61 2.27
N THR A 8 2.50 4.96 2.45
CA THR A 8 3.62 5.55 3.20
C THR A 8 4.97 4.91 2.87
N GLY A 9 6.03 5.57 3.32
CA GLY A 9 7.39 5.03 3.30
C GLY A 9 7.96 4.88 1.89
N MET A 10 7.44 5.60 0.91
CA MET A 10 7.84 5.53 -0.50
C MET A 10 8.25 6.91 -1.04
N ASP A 11 8.94 6.94 -2.17
CA ASP A 11 9.25 8.21 -2.86
C ASP A 11 8.04 8.75 -3.64
N PRO A 12 8.03 10.05 -4.00
CA PRO A 12 6.88 10.68 -4.66
C PRO A 12 6.48 10.04 -6.01
N ASN A 13 7.43 9.48 -6.76
CA ASN A 13 7.12 8.84 -8.04
C ASN A 13 6.42 7.50 -7.82
N THR A 14 6.90 6.70 -6.85
CA THR A 14 6.23 5.46 -6.45
C THR A 14 4.82 5.75 -5.92
N GLU A 15 4.67 6.78 -5.07
CA GLU A 15 3.36 7.15 -4.49
C GLU A 15 2.34 7.54 -5.57
N SER A 16 2.75 8.38 -6.53
CA SER A 16 1.91 8.78 -7.65
C SER A 16 1.52 7.57 -8.50
N GLY A 17 2.48 6.73 -8.89
CA GLY A 17 2.22 5.57 -9.72
C GLY A 17 1.28 4.56 -9.04
N LEU A 18 1.44 4.35 -7.73
CA LEU A 18 0.58 3.45 -6.97
C LEU A 18 -0.82 4.03 -6.78
N THR A 19 -0.94 5.33 -6.58
CA THR A 19 -2.23 6.04 -6.55
C THR A 19 -2.99 5.85 -7.85
N ASP A 20 -2.32 6.02 -8.99
CA ASP A 20 -2.93 5.83 -10.32
C ASP A 20 -3.35 4.38 -10.54
N ALA A 21 -2.50 3.41 -10.18
CA ALA A 21 -2.82 1.99 -10.28
C ALA A 21 -4.02 1.61 -9.41
N ILE A 22 -4.08 2.08 -8.16
CA ILE A 22 -5.20 1.86 -7.25
C ILE A 22 -6.48 2.49 -7.82
N ASN A 23 -6.44 3.72 -8.31
CA ASN A 23 -7.62 4.37 -8.89
C ASN A 23 -8.14 3.61 -10.12
N ALA A 24 -7.24 3.19 -11.01
CA ALA A 24 -7.60 2.39 -12.18
C ALA A 24 -8.20 1.04 -11.81
N ALA A 25 -7.66 0.35 -10.80
CA ALA A 25 -8.24 -0.89 -10.27
C ALA A 25 -9.59 -0.63 -9.60
N ASN A 26 -9.69 0.44 -8.81
CA ASN A 26 -10.89 0.81 -8.06
C ASN A 26 -12.08 1.12 -8.98
N ASP A 27 -11.84 1.78 -10.11
CA ASP A 27 -12.88 2.02 -11.13
C ASP A 27 -13.39 0.72 -11.77
N ARG A 28 -12.55 -0.33 -11.88
CA ARG A 28 -12.95 -1.64 -12.42
C ARG A 28 -13.81 -2.44 -11.45
N ILE A 29 -13.57 -2.32 -10.14
CA ILE A 29 -14.27 -3.07 -9.09
C ILE A 29 -15.47 -2.33 -8.48
N GLY A 30 -15.90 -1.21 -9.09
CA GLY A 30 -17.09 -0.48 -8.66
C GLY A 30 -16.86 0.46 -7.45
N ARG A 31 -15.65 1.02 -7.32
CA ARG A 31 -15.27 2.00 -6.29
C ARG A 31 -15.39 1.48 -4.86
N ALA A 32 -14.94 0.24 -4.66
CA ALA A 32 -14.95 -0.42 -3.36
C ALA A 32 -13.91 0.13 -2.38
N TRP A 33 -12.95 0.94 -2.84
CA TRP A 33 -11.86 1.48 -2.03
C TRP A 33 -11.89 3.00 -1.93
N LYS A 34 -11.32 3.52 -0.84
CA LYS A 34 -11.10 4.95 -0.62
C LYS A 34 -9.66 5.19 -0.19
N LEU A 35 -8.96 6.04 -0.92
CA LEU A 35 -7.64 6.52 -0.52
C LEU A 35 -7.79 7.56 0.60
N LEU A 36 -7.07 7.36 1.70
CA LEU A 36 -7.03 8.22 2.89
C LEU A 36 -5.59 8.35 3.39
N PRO A 37 -5.27 9.35 4.23
CA PRO A 37 -4.00 9.38 4.95
C PRO A 37 -3.80 8.11 5.77
N GLU A 38 -2.54 7.63 5.88
CA GLU A 38 -2.17 6.38 6.59
C GLU A 38 -2.78 6.28 8.01
N SER A 39 -2.91 7.40 8.70
CA SER A 39 -3.46 7.47 10.06
C SER A 39 -4.94 7.08 10.13
N GLN A 40 -5.69 7.34 9.05
CA GLN A 40 -7.13 7.11 8.93
C GLN A 40 -7.48 5.86 8.12
N ALA A 41 -6.49 5.23 7.49
CA ALA A 41 -6.68 4.03 6.68
C ALA A 41 -6.60 2.75 7.51
N ASP A 42 -7.41 1.76 7.14
CA ASP A 42 -7.44 0.41 7.72
C ASP A 42 -6.28 -0.43 7.17
N TYR A 43 -5.99 -0.27 5.88
CA TYR A 43 -4.89 -0.90 5.17
C TYR A 43 -3.87 0.16 4.76
N VAL A 44 -2.59 -0.11 4.99
CA VAL A 44 -1.51 0.82 4.61
C VAL A 44 -0.49 0.10 3.75
N VAL A 45 -0.25 0.61 2.54
CA VAL A 45 0.82 0.14 1.67
C VAL A 45 2.12 0.81 2.07
N VAL A 46 3.13 0.00 2.36
CA VAL A 46 4.47 0.44 2.74
C VAL A 46 5.45 -0.07 1.70
N ASP A 47 6.24 0.82 1.12
CA ASP A 47 7.35 0.42 0.25
C ASP A 47 8.52 -0.10 1.07
N MET A 48 8.62 -1.43 1.18
CA MET A 48 9.63 -2.09 2.00
C MET A 48 11.03 -2.06 1.38
N ASP A 49 11.12 -1.76 0.08
CA ASP A 49 12.39 -1.63 -0.63
C ASP A 49 12.99 -0.22 -0.47
N SER A 50 12.21 0.73 0.04
CA SER A 50 12.65 2.09 0.35
C SER A 50 13.38 2.17 1.69
N MET A 51 14.29 3.14 1.81
CA MET A 51 14.99 3.44 3.08
C MET A 51 14.02 3.74 4.23
N TYR A 52 12.83 4.26 3.93
CA TYR A 52 11.81 4.62 4.91
C TYR A 52 10.87 3.45 5.25
N GLY A 53 10.81 2.42 4.40
CA GLY A 53 9.90 1.29 4.51
C GLY A 53 9.94 0.57 5.85
N PRO A 54 11.10 0.03 6.28
CA PRO A 54 11.21 -0.70 7.55
C PRO A 54 10.77 0.12 8.78
N MET A 55 11.06 1.42 8.81
CA MET A 55 10.67 2.30 9.91
C MET A 55 9.16 2.61 9.89
N SER A 56 8.59 2.84 8.71
CA SER A 56 7.15 3.03 8.57
C SER A 56 6.38 1.77 8.98
N TRP A 57 6.84 0.58 8.55
CA TRP A 57 6.24 -0.69 8.96
C TRP A 57 6.30 -0.88 10.47
N LEU A 58 7.45 -0.65 11.12
CA LEU A 58 7.58 -0.82 12.57
C LEU A 58 6.60 0.08 13.34
N ARG A 59 6.44 1.34 12.89
CA ARG A 59 5.49 2.29 13.48
C ARG A 59 4.05 1.79 13.34
N LEU A 60 3.68 1.29 12.17
CA LEU A 60 2.32 0.84 11.86
C LEU A 60 1.99 -0.49 12.55
N HIS A 61 2.95 -1.41 12.63
CA HIS A 61 2.82 -2.69 13.32
C HIS A 61 2.46 -2.48 14.80
N ALA A 62 3.06 -1.47 15.46
CA ALA A 62 2.72 -1.11 16.83
C ALA A 62 1.29 -0.55 17.00
N THR A 63 0.63 -0.11 15.91
CA THR A 63 -0.74 0.44 15.94
C THR A 63 -1.82 -0.59 15.61
N GLY A 64 -1.44 -1.81 15.23
CA GLY A 64 -2.39 -2.86 14.83
C GLY A 64 -3.04 -2.66 13.45
N LYS A 65 -2.55 -1.71 12.65
CA LYS A 65 -2.99 -1.52 11.26
C LYS A 65 -2.54 -2.68 10.37
N GLN A 66 -3.32 -2.98 9.33
CA GLN A 66 -2.97 -4.00 8.35
C GLN A 66 -1.98 -3.42 7.34
N VAL A 67 -0.80 -4.02 7.22
CA VAL A 67 0.26 -3.52 6.33
C VAL A 67 0.38 -4.38 5.07
N ILE A 68 0.40 -3.72 3.93
CA ILE A 68 0.67 -4.32 2.62
C ILE A 68 2.10 -3.91 2.23
N GLY A 69 3.03 -4.85 2.23
CA GLY A 69 4.41 -4.59 1.84
C GLY A 69 4.56 -4.55 0.32
N LEU A 70 4.88 -3.39 -0.23
CA LEU A 70 5.30 -3.23 -1.62
C LEU A 70 6.79 -3.56 -1.73
N THR A 71 7.15 -4.66 -2.39
CA THR A 71 8.54 -5.15 -2.43
C THR A 71 8.83 -6.10 -3.60
N THR A 72 10.08 -6.11 -4.04
CA THR A 72 10.66 -7.13 -4.92
C THR A 72 11.03 -8.41 -4.18
N ALA A 73 11.15 -8.38 -2.84
CA ALA A 73 11.52 -9.55 -2.05
C ALA A 73 10.39 -10.60 -2.06
N PRO A 74 10.72 -11.90 -2.18
CA PRO A 74 9.73 -12.98 -2.25
C PRO A 74 9.09 -13.30 -0.89
N ARG A 75 9.65 -12.77 0.21
CA ARG A 75 9.14 -12.93 1.57
C ARG A 75 9.12 -11.57 2.24
N THR A 76 8.06 -11.30 2.98
CA THR A 76 7.87 -10.08 3.77
C THR A 76 7.28 -10.44 5.13
N GLN A 77 7.52 -9.60 6.14
CA GLN A 77 6.94 -9.70 7.48
C GLN A 77 5.62 -8.91 7.61
N THR A 78 5.20 -8.24 6.54
CA THR A 78 3.91 -7.54 6.45
C THR A 78 2.75 -8.53 6.29
N ASP A 79 1.54 -8.11 6.66
CA ASP A 79 0.34 -8.96 6.60
C ASP A 79 0.03 -9.43 5.17
N TYR A 80 0.22 -8.53 4.20
CA TYR A 80 0.05 -8.81 2.78
C TYR A 80 1.29 -8.35 1.98
N ARG A 81 1.44 -8.86 0.76
CA ARG A 81 2.52 -8.51 -0.17
C ARG A 81 1.93 -7.99 -1.47
N LEU A 82 2.41 -6.83 -1.91
CA LEU A 82 2.26 -6.34 -3.28
C LEU A 82 3.63 -6.45 -3.97
N GLU A 83 3.71 -7.25 -5.02
CA GLU A 83 4.96 -7.47 -5.73
C GLU A 83 5.31 -6.29 -6.64
N ARG A 84 6.59 -5.93 -6.69
CA ARG A 84 7.16 -5.03 -7.70
C ARG A 84 7.67 -5.85 -8.91
N PRO A 85 7.52 -5.37 -10.16
CA PRO A 85 6.81 -4.16 -10.56
C PRO A 85 5.29 -4.33 -10.41
N PHE A 86 4.59 -3.25 -10.09
CA PHE A 86 3.14 -3.24 -9.95
C PHE A 86 2.48 -2.54 -11.13
N ASP A 87 1.24 -2.94 -11.42
CA ASP A 87 0.34 -2.29 -12.37
C ASP A 87 -1.11 -2.38 -11.87
N ALA A 88 -2.07 -1.82 -12.61
CA ALA A 88 -3.48 -1.86 -12.21
C ALA A 88 -4.09 -3.28 -12.14
N HIS A 89 -3.43 -4.31 -12.69
CA HIS A 89 -3.85 -5.71 -12.56
C HIS A 89 -3.25 -6.38 -11.33
N SER A 90 -2.11 -5.90 -10.87
CA SER A 90 -1.42 -6.37 -9.66
C SER A 90 -2.10 -5.88 -8.39
N VAL A 91 -2.92 -4.83 -8.48
CA VAL A 91 -3.63 -4.19 -7.36
C VAL A 91 -5.15 -4.35 -7.47
N SER A 92 -5.67 -5.33 -8.21
CA SER A 92 -7.12 -5.61 -8.36
C SER A 92 -7.56 -6.85 -7.58
#